data_AF-A0A6N3I0E0-F1
#
_entry.id   AF-A0A6N3I0E0-F1
#
_cell.length_a   1.000
_cell.length_b   1.000
_cell.length_c   1.000
_cell.angle_alpha   90.00
_cell.angle_beta   90.00
_cell.angle_gamma   90.00
#
_symmetry.space_group_name_H-M   'P 1'
#
loop_
_entity.id
_entity.type
_entity.pdbx_description
1 polymer ?
#
loop_
_entity_poly.entity_id
_entity_poly.type
_entity_poly.pdbx_seq_one_letter_code
_entity_poly.pdbx_strand_id
1 'polypeptide(L)' 'MRAQGFRSCVLEVLSSNARAIRFYEAHGFEKICSFMVEENGMNLSCDLMQKAQLQLISPKSV' A
#
# COMPACT_ATOMS: atom_id res chain seq x y z
N MET A 1 1.19 -12.37 -3.72
CA MET A 1 2.34 -11.84 -2.96
C MET A 1 3.26 -12.92 -2.43
N ARG A 2 2.96 -13.56 -1.28
CA ARG A 2 3.92 -14.49 -0.61
C ARG A 2 4.27 -15.72 -1.45
N ALA A 3 3.29 -16.36 -2.06
CA ALA A 3 3.49 -17.55 -2.90
C ALA A 3 4.34 -17.29 -4.18
N GLN A 4 4.50 -16.02 -4.58
CA GLN A 4 5.24 -15.60 -5.76
C GLN A 4 6.58 -14.92 -5.41
N GLY A 5 6.97 -14.89 -4.12
CA GLY A 5 8.25 -14.33 -3.68
C GLY A 5 8.34 -12.80 -3.64
N PHE A 6 7.24 -12.07 -3.83
CA PHE A 6 7.24 -10.61 -3.76
C PHE A 6 7.43 -10.11 -2.32
N ARG A 7 8.38 -9.16 -2.16
CA ARG A 7 8.73 -8.56 -0.85
C ARG A 7 7.76 -7.48 -0.38
N SER A 8 7.05 -6.86 -1.31
CA SER A 8 6.06 -5.82 -1.02
C SER A 8 4.95 -5.83 -2.06
N CYS A 9 3.82 -5.21 -1.71
CA CYS A 9 2.75 -4.84 -2.62
C CYS A 9 2.43 -3.37 -2.40
N VAL A 10 2.25 -2.67 -3.50
CA VAL A 10 1.81 -1.28 -3.52
C VAL A 10 0.43 -1.19 -4.15
N LEU A 11 -0.34 -0.19 -3.74
CA LEU A 11 -1.60 0.20 -4.35
C LEU A 11 -1.73 1.72 -4.34
N GLU A 12 -2.52 2.22 -5.28
CA GLU A 12 -2.92 3.62 -5.34
C GLU A 12 -4.43 3.70 -5.05
N VAL A 13 -4.83 4.69 -4.27
CA VAL A 13 -6.24 4.89 -3.90
C VAL A 13 -6.56 6.37 -3.91
N LEU A 14 -7.77 6.75 -4.33
CA LEU A 14 -8.23 8.13 -4.18
C LEU A 14 -8.16 8.54 -2.71
N SER A 15 -7.50 9.67 -2.43
CA SER A 15 -7.31 10.19 -1.06
C SER A 15 -8.63 10.48 -0.36
N SER A 16 -9.70 10.71 -1.12
CA SER A 16 -11.06 10.93 -0.60
C SER A 16 -11.81 9.63 -0.27
N ASN A 17 -11.33 8.47 -0.70
CA ASN A 17 -12.00 7.18 -0.45
C ASN A 17 -11.62 6.61 0.92
N ALA A 18 -12.12 7.26 1.97
CA ALA A 18 -11.83 6.89 3.35
C ALA A 18 -12.23 5.44 3.70
N ARG A 19 -13.22 4.86 3.01
CA ARG A 19 -13.62 3.46 3.20
C ARG A 19 -12.52 2.51 2.72
N ALA A 20 -11.98 2.74 1.52
CA ALA A 20 -10.92 1.91 0.97
C ALA A 20 -9.62 2.05 1.77
N ILE A 21 -9.24 3.28 2.14
CA ILE A 21 -8.05 3.55 2.95
C ILE A 21 -8.10 2.76 4.27
N ARG A 22 -9.20 2.87 5.03
CA ARG A 22 -9.36 2.12 6.29
C ARG A 22 -9.31 0.61 6.10
N PHE A 23 -9.85 0.11 4.99
CA PHE A 23 -9.76 -1.31 4.66
C PHE A 23 -8.29 -1.72 4.44
N TYR A 24 -7.51 -0.94 3.70
CA TYR A 24 -6.11 -1.25 3.44
C TYR A 24 -5.25 -1.16 4.71
N GLU A 25 -5.44 -0.13 5.54
CA GLU A 25 -4.79 0.01 6.85
C GLU A 25 -5.06 -1.20 7.75
N ALA A 26 -6.33 -1.63 7.84
CA ALA A 26 -6.70 -2.83 8.60
C ALA A 26 -6.04 -4.12 8.09
N HIS A 27 -5.61 -4.13 6.82
CA HIS A 27 -4.88 -5.24 6.22
C HIS A 27 -3.36 -5.02 6.21
N GLY A 28 -2.85 -4.04 6.93
CA GLY A 28 -1.41 -3.80 7.11
C GLY A 28 -0.73 -3.10 5.93
N PHE A 29 -1.49 -2.32 5.16
CA PHE A 29 -0.90 -1.32 4.27
C PHE A 29 -0.69 -0.01 5.02
N GLU A 30 0.40 0.67 4.73
CA GLU A 30 0.75 1.97 5.29
C GLU A 30 0.82 2.99 4.15
N LYS A 31 0.37 4.23 4.42
CA LYS A 31 0.50 5.32 3.46
C LYS A 31 1.96 5.76 3.33
N ILE A 32 2.43 5.85 2.09
CA ILE A 32 3.79 6.28 1.75
C ILE A 32 3.82 7.75 1.37
N CYS A 33 2.96 8.16 0.44
CA CYS A 33 2.86 9.55 0.01
C CYS A 33 1.49 9.82 -0.65
N SER A 34 1.25 11.09 -0.97
CA SER A 34 0.13 11.53 -1.81
C SER A 34 0.67 12.16 -3.09
N PHE A 35 -0.08 12.01 -4.18
CA PHE A 35 0.24 12.60 -5.48
C PHE A 35 -1.05 13.00 -6.22
N MET A 36 -0.90 13.78 -7.28
CA MET A 36 -2.00 14.20 -8.14
C MET A 36 -1.93 13.46 -9.47
N VAL A 37 -3.08 13.04 -9.99
CA VAL A 37 -3.23 12.44 -11.32
C VAL A 37 -4.25 13.25 -12.10
N GLU A 38 -3.93 13.58 -13.35
CA GLU A 38 -4.92 14.12 -14.28
C GLU A 38 -5.58 12.98 -15.04
N GLU A 39 -6.90 12.82 -14.90
CA GLU A 39 -7.66 11.81 -15.64
C GLU A 39 -8.99 12.40 -16.10
N ASN A 40 -9.27 12.28 -17.40
CA ASN A 40 -10.46 12.87 -18.04
C ASN A 40 -10.65 14.38 -17.76
N GLY A 41 -9.54 15.14 -17.71
CA GLY A 41 -9.55 16.58 -17.42
C GLY A 41 -9.84 16.92 -15.95
N MET A 42 -9.84 15.94 -15.05
CA MET A 42 -9.99 16.13 -13.62
C MET A 42 -8.66 15.88 -12.90
N ASN A 43 -8.35 16.73 -11.92
CA ASN A 43 -7.22 16.53 -11.02
C ASN A 43 -7.66 15.71 -9.79
N LEU A 44 -7.21 14.47 -9.73
CA LEU A 44 -7.52 13.53 -8.65
C LEU A 44 -6.34 13.46 -7.67
N SER A 45 -6.63 13.60 -6.38
CA SER A 45 -5.65 13.32 -5.33
C SER A 45 -5.67 11.84 -4.98
N CYS A 46 -4.51 11.21 -5.01
CA CYS A 46 -4.32 9.79 -4.71
C CYS A 46 -3.27 9.60 -3.61
N ASP A 47 -3.43 8.54 -2.84
CA ASP A 47 -2.49 8.02 -1.87
C ASP A 47 -1.82 6.76 -2.40
N LEU A 48 -0.49 6.72 -2.33
CA LEU A 48 0.30 5.50 -2.52
C LEU A 48 0.40 4.79 -1.17
N MET A 49 -0.04 3.53 -1.12
CA MET A 49 0.04 2.71 0.07
C MET A 49 0.85 1.44 -0.19
N GLN A 50 1.59 0.96 0.81
CA GLN A 50 2.44 -0.22 0.69
C GLN A 50 2.23 -1.18 1.85
N LYS A 51 2.22 -2.48 1.53
CA LYS A 51 2.33 -3.57 2.50
C LYS A 51 3.64 -4.32 2.26
N ALA A 52 4.57 -4.21 3.21
CA ALA A 52 5.82 -4.97 3.20
C ALA A 52 5.64 -6.34 3.86
N GLN A 53 6.36 -7.35 3.37
CA GLN A 53 6.52 -8.60 4.11
C GLN A 53 7.52 -8.35 5.24
N LEU A 54 7.02 -8.27 6.48
CA LEU A 54 7.87 -8.41 7.67
C LEU A 54 8.62 -9.74 7.56
N GLN A 55 9.92 -9.69 7.31
CA GLN A 55 10.77 -10.84 7.58
C GLN A 55 10.85 -10.94 9.09
N LEU A 56 10.12 -11.90 9.67
CA LEU A 56 10.51 -12.42 10.97
C LEU A 56 11.97 -12.84 10.81
N ILE A 57 12.87 -12.15 11.50
CA ILE A 57 14.24 -12.59 11.66
C ILE A 57 14.11 -13.94 12.36
N SER A 58 14.12 -15.03 11.58
CA SER A 58 14.30 -16.35 12.15
C SER A 58 15.63 -16.29 12.90
N PRO A 59 15.67 -16.46 14.23
CA PRO A 59 16.94 -16.52 14.94
C PRO A 59 17.73 -17.64 14.27
N LYS A 60 18.93 -17.33 13.80
CA LYS A 60 19.83 -18.30 13.18
C LYS A 60 19.88 -19.51 14.12
N SER A 61 19.39 -20.65 13.64
CA SER A 61 19.64 -21.93 14.30
C SER A 61 21.16 -22.09 14.38
N VAL A 62 21.64 -22.21 15.61
CA VAL A 62 23.04 -22.50 15.97
C VAL A 62 23.45 -23.84 15.38
#